data_AF-A0A914LDK1-F1
#
_entry.id   AF-A0A914LDK1-F1
#
_cell.length_a   1.000
_cell.length_b   1.000
_cell.length_c   1.000
_cell.angle_alpha   90.00
_cell.angle_beta   90.00
_cell.angle_gamma   90.00
#
_symmetry.space_group_name_H-M   'P 1'
#
loop_
_entity.id
_entity.type
_entity.pdbx_description
1 polymer ?
#
loop_
_entity_poly.entity_id
_entity_poly.type
_entity_poly.pdbx_seq_one_letter_code
_entity_poly.pdbx_strand_id
1 'polypeptide(L)'
;MEAKQELQHTKLLEGSSDQTDTLSPRVGNPEGPKLVKFLNFWEQFNLENGFKLLGHSIGVYPLAFLIASLILSSLSVGIYWLEIKDRVRDGYTPTTSMSRYETDVLKEFLGSTGDPLLTTVLIRARDGGSMHRLRWLNASVNLHSLLHLNISADLDGESVYYSNICGPFCDANVPINYFYESLNSQLTRLHAGKRPSNSLNLTYPISRVNGFDLHLERNFYGVKLRNNNETRNKEDPEVSQLSKFTNIEHIEVNCVKLNVVPPFFSFHKMEKLHC
;
A
#
# COMPACT_ATOMS: atom_id res chain seq x y z
N MET A 1 -22.20 -48.91 10.59
CA MET A 1 -22.85 -47.58 10.60
C MET A 1 -22.90 -47.13 9.15
N GLU A 2 -23.79 -47.74 8.37
CA GLU A 2 -25.16 -47.26 8.12
C GLU A 2 -25.12 -45.98 7.25
N ALA A 3 -25.34 -46.11 5.94
CA ALA A 3 -26.62 -46.20 5.21
C ALA A 3 -26.99 -44.79 4.68
N LYS A 4 -26.90 -44.51 3.37
CA LYS A 4 -27.89 -44.78 2.30
C LYS A 4 -29.32 -44.36 2.70
N GLN A 5 -29.87 -43.33 2.04
CA GLN A 5 -30.89 -43.45 0.96
C GLN A 5 -32.30 -43.31 1.57
N GLU A 6 -33.11 -42.35 1.15
CA GLU A 6 -34.17 -42.49 0.12
C GLU A 6 -34.54 -41.05 -0.39
N LEU A 7 -34.67 -40.70 -1.69
CA LEU A 7 -35.47 -41.33 -2.78
C LEU A 7 -36.99 -41.17 -2.47
N GLN A 8 -37.96 -40.88 -3.34
CA GLN A 8 -38.11 -40.60 -4.76
C GLN A 8 -39.58 -40.20 -4.98
N HIS A 9 -39.89 -39.62 -6.14
CA HIS A 9 -41.01 -40.06 -7.00
C HIS A 9 -40.71 -39.47 -8.39
N THR A 10 -39.95 -40.12 -9.29
CA THR A 10 -40.32 -41.24 -10.20
C THR A 10 -41.57 -40.89 -11.02
N LYS A 11 -41.45 -40.32 -12.22
CA LYS A 11 -41.32 -40.97 -13.55
C LYS A 11 -42.22 -42.20 -13.75
N LEU A 12 -43.15 -42.08 -14.70
CA LEU A 12 -43.89 -43.13 -15.46
C LEU A 12 -44.56 -42.33 -16.61
N LEU A 13 -44.57 -42.66 -17.92
CA LEU A 13 -44.41 -43.87 -18.76
C LEU A 13 -43.89 -43.40 -20.16
N GLU A 14 -42.92 -44.06 -20.81
CA GLU A 14 -43.04 -45.12 -21.85
C GLU A 14 -43.91 -44.79 -23.08
N GLY A 15 -43.36 -45.05 -24.29
CA GLY A 15 -44.15 -45.57 -25.42
C GLY A 15 -44.10 -44.84 -26.76
N SER A 16 -43.23 -45.32 -27.66
CA SER A 16 -43.33 -45.45 -29.14
C SER A 16 -44.63 -44.99 -29.85
N SER A 17 -44.50 -44.23 -30.95
CA SER A 17 -45.00 -44.60 -32.29
C SER A 17 -44.91 -43.43 -33.29
N ASP A 18 -45.02 -43.84 -34.55
CA ASP A 18 -44.74 -43.19 -35.81
C ASP A 18 -45.74 -42.08 -36.21
N GLN A 19 -45.37 -41.37 -37.28
CA GLN A 19 -46.26 -40.75 -38.29
C GLN A 19 -46.81 -39.31 -38.07
N THR A 20 -46.22 -38.41 -38.87
CA THR A 20 -46.83 -37.28 -39.63
C THR A 20 -48.06 -36.58 -39.07
N ASP A 21 -47.91 -35.29 -38.78
CA ASP A 21 -48.86 -34.28 -39.29
C ASP A 21 -48.18 -32.92 -39.51
N THR A 22 -48.28 -32.48 -40.75
CA THR A 22 -47.96 -31.15 -41.28
C THR A 22 -48.67 -30.05 -40.48
N LEU A 23 -47.93 -29.13 -39.85
CA LEU A 23 -48.48 -27.82 -39.48
C LEU A 23 -47.46 -26.70 -39.69
N SER A 24 -47.67 -25.99 -40.79
CA SER A 24 -47.07 -24.72 -41.16
C SER A 24 -47.08 -23.70 -40.01
N PRO A 25 -45.96 -23.03 -39.66
CA PRO A 25 -46.01 -21.87 -38.79
C PRO A 25 -46.58 -20.70 -39.59
N ARG A 26 -47.77 -20.26 -39.13
CA ARG A 26 -48.45 -19.04 -39.59
C ARG A 26 -47.48 -17.87 -39.62
N VAL A 27 -47.40 -17.30 -40.83
CA VAL A 27 -46.99 -15.92 -41.09
C VAL A 27 -47.72 -14.99 -40.12
N GLY A 28 -46.97 -14.49 -39.13
CA GLY A 28 -47.32 -13.33 -38.33
C GLY A 28 -46.88 -12.08 -39.08
N ASN A 29 -47.87 -11.29 -39.48
CA ASN A 29 -47.82 -10.08 -40.30
C ASN A 29 -46.76 -9.06 -39.81
N PRO A 30 -46.06 -8.33 -40.72
CA PRO A 30 -44.93 -7.49 -40.38
C PRO A 30 -45.40 -6.11 -39.95
N GLU A 31 -45.11 -5.74 -38.70
CA GLU A 31 -45.26 -4.35 -38.26
C GLU A 31 -44.11 -3.49 -38.84
N GLY A 32 -44.37 -2.86 -39.99
CA GLY A 32 -43.68 -1.65 -40.43
C GLY A 32 -42.93 -1.76 -41.78
N PRO A 33 -43.49 -1.28 -42.91
CA PRO A 33 -42.77 -1.18 -44.20
C PRO A 33 -41.56 -0.22 -44.18
N LYS A 34 -41.36 0.52 -43.09
CA LYS A 34 -40.23 1.45 -42.91
C LYS A 34 -38.97 0.75 -42.42
N LEU A 35 -39.09 -0.32 -41.62
CA LEU A 35 -37.93 -1.00 -41.01
C LEU A 35 -37.28 -1.99 -41.98
N VAL A 36 -38.10 -2.70 -42.77
CA VAL A 36 -37.64 -3.59 -43.85
C VAL A 36 -37.00 -2.81 -45.01
N LYS A 37 -37.55 -1.63 -45.35
CA LYS A 37 -36.90 -0.70 -46.31
C LYS A 37 -35.57 -0.16 -45.77
N PHE A 38 -35.47 0.07 -44.46
CA PHE A 38 -34.23 0.48 -43.83
C PHE A 38 -33.17 -0.63 -43.87
N LEU A 39 -33.54 -1.88 -43.60
CA LEU A 39 -32.62 -3.01 -43.64
C LEU A 39 -32.10 -3.28 -45.07
N ASN A 40 -32.97 -3.24 -46.09
CA ASN A 40 -32.56 -3.37 -47.50
C ASN A 40 -31.70 -2.18 -47.99
N PHE A 41 -31.84 -1.00 -47.38
CA PHE A 41 -31.00 0.16 -47.66
C PHE A 41 -29.57 -0.01 -47.11
N TRP A 42 -29.42 -0.68 -45.96
CA TRP A 42 -28.11 -1.01 -45.38
C TRP A 42 -27.40 -2.13 -46.16
N GLU A 43 -28.14 -3.05 -46.76
CA GLU A 43 -27.59 -4.14 -47.57
C GLU A 43 -27.01 -3.67 -48.93
N GLN A 44 -27.35 -2.45 -49.38
CA GLN A 44 -26.85 -1.85 -50.64
C GLN A 44 -25.66 -0.89 -50.48
N PHE A 45 -25.19 -0.64 -49.25
CA PHE A 45 -24.05 0.23 -49.01
C PHE A 45 -22.71 -0.48 -49.28
N ASN A 46 -22.31 -0.55 -50.55
CA ASN A 46 -20.91 -0.82 -50.90
C ASN A 46 -20.03 0.32 -50.37
N LEU A 47 -18.96 -0.01 -49.62
CA LEU A 47 -18.02 0.95 -49.03
C LEU A 47 -17.52 1.99 -50.05
N GLU A 48 -17.25 1.55 -51.28
CA GLU A 48 -16.82 2.42 -52.38
C GLU A 48 -17.85 3.50 -52.70
N ASN A 49 -19.13 3.14 -52.76
CA ASN A 49 -20.21 4.09 -53.02
C ASN A 49 -20.46 4.99 -51.80
N GLY A 50 -20.30 4.46 -50.58
CA GLY A 50 -20.38 5.25 -49.35
C GLY A 50 -19.32 6.35 -49.28
N PHE A 51 -18.05 6.03 -49.57
CA PHE A 51 -16.97 7.02 -49.59
C PHE A 51 -17.09 8.01 -50.75
N LYS A 52 -17.55 7.58 -51.94
CA LYS A 52 -17.81 8.49 -53.06
C LYS A 52 -18.91 9.51 -52.71
N LEU A 53 -19.98 9.07 -52.03
CA LEU A 53 -21.10 9.93 -51.66
C LEU A 53 -20.71 10.91 -50.53
N LEU A 54 -19.93 10.46 -49.55
CA LEU A 54 -19.34 11.31 -48.51
C LEU A 54 -18.37 12.34 -49.09
N GLY A 55 -17.46 11.91 -49.97
CA GLY A 55 -16.49 12.79 -50.62
C GLY A 55 -17.16 13.85 -51.50
N HIS A 56 -18.20 13.47 -52.24
CA HIS A 56 -19.00 14.41 -53.01
C HIS A 56 -19.73 15.42 -52.10
N SER A 57 -20.32 14.95 -51.00
CA SER A 57 -20.99 15.81 -50.01
C SER A 57 -20.04 16.84 -49.36
N ILE A 58 -18.82 16.41 -48.99
CA ILE A 58 -17.77 17.28 -48.44
C ILE A 58 -17.31 18.31 -49.49
N GLY A 59 -17.19 17.90 -50.75
CA GLY A 59 -16.78 18.79 -51.85
C GLY A 59 -17.83 19.84 -52.22
N VAL A 60 -19.12 19.53 -52.08
CA VAL A 60 -20.22 20.48 -52.37
C VAL A 60 -20.43 21.48 -51.22
N TYR A 61 -20.20 21.08 -49.96
CA TYR A 61 -20.43 21.94 -48.78
C TYR A 61 -19.22 22.05 -47.83
N PRO A 62 -18.05 22.53 -48.29
CA PRO A 62 -16.80 22.48 -47.51
C PRO A 62 -16.86 23.27 -46.19
N LEU A 63 -17.52 24.44 -46.17
CA LEU A 63 -17.63 25.27 -44.97
C LEU A 63 -18.46 24.63 -43.85
N ALA A 64 -19.51 23.88 -44.19
CA ALA A 64 -20.36 23.21 -43.21
C ALA A 64 -19.58 22.12 -42.46
N PHE A 65 -18.76 21.35 -43.18
CA PHE A 65 -17.89 20.33 -42.58
C PHE A 65 -16.75 20.94 -41.75
N LEU A 66 -16.19 22.10 -42.16
CA LEU A 66 -15.22 22.82 -41.33
C LEU A 66 -15.82 23.31 -40.01
N ILE A 67 -17.00 23.92 -40.03
CA ILE A 67 -17.69 24.36 -38.82
C ILE A 67 -18.04 23.18 -37.93
N ALA A 68 -18.55 22.07 -38.52
CA ALA A 68 -18.84 20.86 -37.78
C ALA A 68 -17.58 20.27 -37.11
N SER A 69 -16.43 20.27 -37.80
CA SER A 69 -15.15 19.82 -37.23
C SER A 69 -14.66 20.72 -36.10
N LEU A 70 -14.89 22.04 -36.19
CA LEU A 70 -14.57 22.99 -35.13
C LEU A 70 -15.45 22.76 -33.90
N ILE A 71 -16.75 22.53 -34.09
CA ILE A 71 -17.69 22.19 -33.00
C ILE A 71 -17.30 20.86 -32.36
N LEU A 72 -16.92 19.86 -33.15
CA LEU A 72 -16.47 18.58 -32.62
C LEU A 72 -15.15 18.74 -31.83
N SER A 73 -14.25 19.60 -32.30
CA SER A 73 -13.00 19.90 -31.59
C SER A 73 -13.20 20.67 -30.29
N SER A 74 -14.23 21.54 -30.21
CA SER A 74 -14.49 22.34 -29.01
C SER A 74 -15.01 21.51 -27.82
N LEU A 75 -15.49 20.28 -28.07
CA LEU A 75 -15.78 19.31 -27.00
C LEU A 75 -14.53 18.95 -26.17
N SER A 76 -13.32 19.17 -26.71
CA SER A 76 -12.06 19.01 -25.97
C SER A 76 -11.94 19.96 -24.77
N VAL A 77 -12.74 21.03 -24.68
CA VAL A 77 -12.77 21.94 -23.52
C VAL A 77 -13.19 21.21 -22.24
N GLY A 78 -13.88 20.05 -22.35
CA GLY A 78 -14.23 19.21 -21.21
C GLY A 78 -13.02 18.73 -20.38
N ILE A 79 -11.82 18.70 -20.96
CA ILE A 79 -10.58 18.33 -20.26
C ILE A 79 -10.23 19.34 -19.14
N TYR A 80 -10.75 20.57 -19.19
CA TYR A 80 -10.54 21.56 -18.15
C TYR A 80 -11.06 21.11 -16.77
N TRP A 81 -12.09 20.25 -16.73
CA TRP A 81 -12.68 19.71 -15.50
C TRP A 81 -12.12 18.35 -15.10
N LEU A 82 -10.92 18.01 -15.57
CA LEU A 82 -10.28 16.74 -15.25
C LEU A 82 -9.62 16.80 -13.87
N GLU A 83 -10.16 16.04 -12.91
CA GLU A 83 -9.57 15.85 -11.58
C GLU A 83 -8.57 14.69 -11.62
N ILE A 84 -7.27 15.00 -11.53
CA ILE A 84 -6.22 13.97 -11.43
C ILE A 84 -6.14 13.49 -9.98
N LYS A 85 -6.46 12.21 -9.75
CA LYS A 85 -6.27 11.56 -8.45
C LYS A 85 -4.92 10.85 -8.42
N ASP A 86 -3.96 11.40 -7.69
CA ASP A 86 -2.60 10.84 -7.57
C ASP A 86 -2.42 9.90 -6.36
N ARG A 87 -3.50 9.21 -5.97
CA ARG A 87 -3.46 8.26 -4.86
C ARG A 87 -3.21 6.86 -5.40
N VAL A 88 -1.97 6.39 -5.27
CA VAL A 88 -1.56 5.04 -5.70
C VAL A 88 -2.54 3.98 -5.19
N ARG A 89 -2.96 4.07 -3.91
CA ARG A 89 -3.88 3.11 -3.29
C ARG A 89 -5.27 3.09 -3.94
N ASP A 90 -5.73 4.21 -4.50
CA ASP A 90 -7.03 4.30 -5.17
C ASP A 90 -7.05 3.61 -6.54
N GLY A 91 -5.91 3.48 -7.22
CA GLY A 91 -5.81 2.81 -8.52
C GLY A 91 -5.79 1.28 -8.44
N TYR A 92 -5.33 0.70 -7.33
CA TYR A 92 -5.11 -0.75 -7.21
C TYR A 92 -6.08 -1.47 -6.26
N THR A 93 -6.83 -0.73 -5.43
CA THR A 93 -7.75 -1.32 -4.43
C THR A 93 -9.17 -0.79 -4.65
N PRO A 94 -10.17 -1.65 -4.94
CA PRO A 94 -11.53 -1.18 -5.16
C PRO A 94 -12.11 -0.52 -3.91
N THR A 95 -12.98 0.47 -4.13
CA THR A 95 -13.59 1.29 -3.06
C THR A 95 -14.44 0.47 -2.08
N THR A 96 -14.94 -0.68 -2.51
CA THR A 96 -15.80 -1.58 -1.73
C THR A 96 -15.06 -2.79 -1.14
N SER A 97 -13.73 -2.80 -1.15
CA SER A 97 -12.95 -3.91 -0.60
C SER A 97 -12.98 -3.97 0.94
N MET A 98 -12.95 -5.19 1.48
CA MET A 98 -12.81 -5.42 2.94
C MET A 98 -11.53 -4.79 3.50
N SER A 99 -10.43 -4.81 2.75
CA SER A 99 -9.17 -4.17 3.14
C SER A 99 -9.30 -2.66 3.32
N ARG A 100 -10.16 -1.98 2.55
CA ARG A 100 -10.46 -0.56 2.77
C ARG A 100 -11.23 -0.35 4.06
N TYR A 101 -12.25 -1.16 4.31
CA TYR A 101 -13.01 -1.10 5.56
C TYR A 101 -12.11 -1.27 6.78
N GLU A 102 -11.23 -2.29 6.79
CA GLU A 102 -10.26 -2.50 7.87
C GLU A 102 -9.32 -1.30 8.06
N THR A 103 -8.85 -0.72 6.95
CA THR A 103 -7.97 0.47 6.98
C THR A 103 -8.70 1.68 7.56
N ASP A 104 -9.97 1.89 7.21
CA ASP A 104 -10.74 3.05 7.65
C ASP A 104 -11.14 2.93 9.12
N VAL A 105 -11.51 1.72 9.58
CA VAL A 105 -11.71 1.43 11.01
C VAL A 105 -10.41 1.61 11.81
N LEU A 106 -9.27 1.15 11.27
CA LEU A 106 -7.98 1.34 11.93
C LEU A 106 -7.60 2.82 12.05
N LYS A 107 -7.88 3.63 11.02
CA LYS A 107 -7.67 5.09 11.08
C LYS A 107 -8.53 5.75 12.15
N GLU A 108 -9.80 5.38 12.22
CA GLU A 108 -10.73 5.88 13.23
C GLU A 108 -10.23 5.54 14.64
N PHE A 109 -9.82 4.29 14.86
CA PHE A 109 -9.24 3.85 16.13
C PHE A 109 -7.96 4.62 16.50
N LEU A 110 -7.11 4.91 15.51
CA LEU A 110 -5.86 5.66 15.69
C LEU A 110 -6.05 7.18 15.75
N GLY A 111 -7.27 7.69 15.57
CA GLY A 111 -7.55 9.13 15.48
C GLY A 111 -6.89 9.82 14.28
N SER A 112 -6.59 9.06 13.21
CA SER A 112 -5.93 9.54 12.00
C SER A 112 -6.96 9.98 10.96
N THR A 113 -6.82 11.20 10.43
CA THR A 113 -7.73 11.72 9.38
C THR A 113 -7.31 11.34 7.96
N GLY A 114 -6.08 10.85 7.78
CA GLY A 114 -5.53 10.48 6.48
C GLY A 114 -4.80 9.14 6.45
N ASP A 115 -4.36 8.76 5.26
CA ASP A 115 -3.41 7.66 5.07
C ASP A 115 -2.03 8.11 5.56
N PRO A 116 -1.37 7.37 6.46
CA PRO A 116 -0.03 7.73 6.92
C PRO A 116 0.98 7.57 5.77
N LEU A 117 1.87 8.56 5.62
CA LEU A 117 3.03 8.43 4.76
C LEU A 117 4.13 7.71 5.55
N LEU A 118 4.35 6.45 5.20
CA LEU A 118 5.36 5.60 5.84
C LEU A 118 6.73 5.87 5.23
N THR A 119 7.61 6.54 5.97
CA THR A 119 9.01 6.74 5.57
C THR A 119 9.90 5.95 6.50
N THR A 120 10.82 5.14 5.96
CA THR A 120 11.77 4.37 6.77
C THR A 120 13.19 4.65 6.28
N VAL A 121 14.06 5.00 7.22
CA VAL A 121 15.49 5.18 7.01
C VAL A 121 16.20 3.89 7.43
N LEU A 122 16.87 3.26 6.48
CA LEU A 122 17.67 2.07 6.69
C LEU A 122 19.11 2.46 7.00
N ILE A 123 19.59 2.12 8.19
CA ILE A 123 20.93 2.48 8.66
C ILE A 123 21.77 1.21 8.75
N ARG A 124 22.93 1.22 8.07
CA ARG A 124 23.93 0.16 8.10
C ARG A 124 25.25 0.70 8.61
N ALA A 125 26.05 -0.16 9.25
CA ALA A 125 27.35 0.24 9.74
C ALA A 125 28.29 0.56 8.56
N ARG A 126 28.99 1.70 8.64
CA ARG A 126 29.89 2.16 7.57
C ARG A 126 31.03 1.19 7.28
N ASP A 127 31.47 0.46 8.30
CA ASP A 127 32.54 -0.53 8.25
C ASP A 127 32.05 -1.91 7.79
N GLY A 128 30.78 -2.06 7.43
CA GLY A 128 30.17 -3.33 7.02
C GLY A 128 30.03 -4.36 8.16
N GLY A 129 30.31 -3.98 9.40
CA GLY A 129 30.15 -4.84 10.57
C GLY A 129 28.74 -4.75 11.18
N SER A 130 28.57 -5.33 12.37
CA SER A 130 27.29 -5.36 13.09
C SER A 130 26.83 -3.96 13.55
N MET A 131 25.55 -3.66 13.38
CA MET A 131 24.86 -2.50 13.98
C MET A 131 24.60 -2.68 15.48
N HIS A 132 24.85 -3.88 16.04
CA HIS A 132 24.65 -4.17 17.47
C HIS A 132 25.64 -3.45 18.41
N ARG A 133 26.76 -2.95 17.85
CA ARG A 133 27.78 -2.22 18.63
C ARG A 133 27.20 -0.93 19.20
N LEU A 134 27.59 -0.60 20.43
CA LEU A 134 27.06 0.52 21.19
C LEU A 134 27.28 1.84 20.47
N ARG A 135 28.43 2.00 19.79
CA ARG A 135 28.72 3.19 18.97
C ARG A 135 27.69 3.45 17.86
N TRP A 136 27.21 2.40 17.18
CA TRP A 136 26.28 2.51 16.06
C TRP A 136 24.83 2.57 16.53
N LEU A 137 24.51 1.89 17.63
CA LEU A 137 23.23 2.07 18.31
C LEU A 137 23.06 3.50 18.82
N ASN A 138 24.08 4.08 19.46
CA ASN A 138 24.08 5.48 19.90
C ASN A 138 23.87 6.43 18.72
N ALA A 139 24.58 6.21 17.60
CA ALA A 139 24.38 7.01 16.39
C ALA A 139 22.94 6.94 15.86
N SER A 140 22.31 5.76 15.93
CA SER A 140 20.91 5.57 15.53
C SER A 140 19.94 6.31 16.45
N VAL A 141 20.18 6.28 17.77
CA VAL A 141 19.39 7.00 18.77
C VAL A 141 19.53 8.52 18.58
N ASN A 142 20.76 9.00 18.37
CA ASN A 142 21.01 10.43 18.13
C ASN A 142 20.34 10.91 16.84
N LEU A 143 20.39 10.10 15.77
CA LEU A 143 19.67 10.41 14.54
C LEU A 143 18.16 10.48 14.80
N HIS A 144 17.58 9.48 15.48
CA HIS A 144 16.16 9.52 15.82
C HIS A 144 15.79 10.76 16.64
N SER A 145 16.59 11.13 17.64
CA SER A 145 16.37 12.33 18.46
C SER A 145 16.42 13.61 17.62
N LEU A 146 17.40 13.74 16.71
CA LEU A 146 17.50 14.86 15.80
C LEU A 146 16.29 14.95 14.85
N LEU A 147 15.88 13.82 14.27
CA LEU A 147 14.71 13.78 13.38
C LEU A 147 13.43 14.12 14.14
N HIS A 148 13.33 13.73 15.41
CA HIS A 148 12.14 13.95 16.22
C HIS A 148 12.00 15.40 16.73
N LEU A 149 13.11 16.00 17.17
CA LEU A 149 13.11 17.30 17.86
C LEU A 149 13.50 18.49 16.95
N ASN A 150 14.37 18.28 15.97
CA ASN A 150 15.01 19.38 15.25
C ASN A 150 14.50 19.54 13.81
N ILE A 151 13.75 18.57 13.28
CA ILE A 151 13.13 18.73 11.96
C ILE A 151 11.89 19.62 12.12
N SER A 152 11.98 20.80 11.51
CA SER A 152 10.87 21.70 11.29
C SER A 152 10.75 22.06 9.81
N ALA A 153 9.52 22.36 9.41
CA ALA A 153 9.21 22.96 8.12
C ALA A 153 8.38 24.22 8.36
N ASP A 154 8.65 25.27 7.58
CA ASP A 154 7.83 26.49 7.59
C ASP A 154 6.63 26.28 6.67
N LEU A 155 5.43 26.28 7.25
CA LEU A 155 4.16 26.09 6.55
C LEU A 155 3.30 27.32 6.83
N ASP A 156 3.02 28.11 5.80
CA ASP A 156 2.18 29.32 5.90
C ASP A 156 2.64 30.32 6.99
N GLY A 157 3.94 30.37 7.30
CA GLY A 157 4.53 31.28 8.30
C GLY A 157 4.58 30.71 9.72
N GLU A 158 4.18 29.44 9.91
CA GLU A 158 4.32 28.71 11.16
C GLU A 158 5.35 27.58 11.02
N SER A 159 6.28 27.51 11.98
CA SER A 159 7.23 26.39 12.07
C SER A 159 6.55 25.17 12.66
N VAL A 160 6.32 24.15 11.83
CA VAL A 160 5.75 22.86 12.23
C VAL A 160 6.87 21.85 12.41
N TYR A 161 6.93 21.23 13.60
CA TYR A 161 7.91 20.20 13.93
C TYR A 161 7.39 18.80 13.62
N TYR A 162 8.30 17.84 13.42
CA TYR A 162 7.92 16.44 13.21
C TYR A 162 7.03 15.90 14.34
N SER A 163 7.31 16.27 15.60
CA SER A 163 6.51 15.90 16.78
C SER A 163 5.02 16.27 16.67
N ASN A 164 4.69 17.28 15.85
CA ASN A 164 3.32 17.76 15.68
C ASN A 164 2.57 16.98 14.59
N ILE A 165 3.29 16.31 13.68
CA ILE A 165 2.72 15.65 12.49
C ILE A 165 2.86 14.13 12.51
N CYS A 166 3.65 13.56 13.42
CA CYS A 166 3.83 12.10 13.48
C CYS A 166 2.62 11.33 14.03
N GLY A 167 1.69 12.01 14.70
CA GLY A 167 0.46 11.44 15.24
C GLY A 167 0.72 10.20 16.11
N PRO A 168 0.02 9.07 15.91
CA PRO A 168 0.20 7.85 16.71
C PRO A 168 1.54 7.14 16.46
N PHE A 169 2.35 7.57 15.48
CA PHE A 169 3.58 6.89 15.11
C PHE A 169 4.86 7.57 15.66
N CYS A 170 4.73 8.61 16.49
CA CYS A 170 5.87 9.30 17.09
C CYS A 170 6.79 8.33 17.87
N ASP A 171 6.19 7.32 18.52
CA ASP A 171 6.90 6.35 19.35
C ASP A 171 7.40 5.12 18.59
N ALA A 172 7.35 5.13 17.25
CA ALA A 172 7.72 3.96 16.44
C ALA A 172 9.19 3.53 16.55
N ASN A 173 10.05 4.39 17.09
CA ASN A 173 11.50 4.13 17.28
C ASN A 173 11.91 3.98 18.75
N VAL A 174 10.96 4.10 19.68
CA VAL A 174 11.17 3.94 21.12
C VAL A 174 11.90 2.62 21.49
N PRO A 175 11.64 1.47 20.84
CA PRO A 175 12.38 0.23 21.11
C PRO A 175 13.90 0.35 20.91
N ILE A 176 14.37 1.15 19.93
CA ILE A 176 15.80 1.36 19.69
C ILE A 176 16.43 2.08 20.90
N ASN A 177 15.77 3.13 21.39
CA ASN A 177 16.28 3.93 22.50
C ASN A 177 16.35 3.11 23.79
N TYR A 178 15.25 2.47 24.18
CA TYR A 178 15.23 1.66 25.40
C TYR A 178 16.22 0.48 25.35
N PHE A 179 16.38 -0.15 24.18
CA PHE A 179 17.34 -1.23 24.02
C PHE A 179 18.79 -0.73 24.20
N TYR A 180 19.13 0.39 23.58
CA TYR A 180 20.43 1.05 23.75
C TYR A 180 20.70 1.44 25.20
N GLU A 181 19.77 2.15 25.84
CA GLU A 181 19.90 2.58 27.23
C GLU A 181 20.06 1.40 28.19
N SER A 182 19.30 0.33 27.97
CA SER A 182 19.38 -0.88 28.80
C SER A 182 20.72 -1.60 28.63
N LEU A 183 21.22 -1.73 27.40
CA LEU A 183 22.56 -2.29 27.15
C LEU A 183 23.66 -1.44 27.78
N ASN A 184 23.62 -0.13 27.57
CA ASN A 184 24.61 0.80 28.11
C ASN A 184 24.63 0.77 29.65
N SER A 185 23.44 0.71 30.28
CA SER A 185 23.29 0.60 31.73
C SER A 185 23.89 -0.71 32.28
N GLN A 186 23.65 -1.85 31.61
CA GLN A 186 24.23 -3.13 32.01
C GLN A 186 25.76 -3.14 31.87
N LEU A 187 26.28 -2.59 30.77
CA LEU A 187 27.72 -2.48 30.54
C LEU A 187 28.39 -1.58 31.58
N THR A 188 27.80 -0.42 31.87
CA THR A 188 28.29 0.52 32.89
C THR A 188 28.32 -0.11 34.28
N ARG A 189 27.28 -0.88 34.65
CA ARG A 189 27.24 -1.62 35.91
C ARG A 189 28.35 -2.67 36.00
N LEU A 190 28.58 -3.41 34.92
CA LEU A 190 29.64 -4.40 34.85
C LEU A 190 31.02 -3.76 35.01
N HIS A 191 31.28 -2.63 34.34
CA HIS A 191 32.53 -1.87 34.49
C HIS A 191 32.72 -1.30 35.90
N ALA A 192 31.63 -0.94 36.58
CA ALA A 192 31.65 -0.52 37.97
C ALA A 192 31.76 -1.68 38.99
N GLY A 193 31.96 -2.93 38.53
CA GLY A 193 32.04 -4.12 39.38
C GLY A 193 30.70 -4.52 40.03
N LYS A 194 29.58 -3.93 39.58
CA LYS A 194 28.23 -4.21 40.09
C LYS A 194 27.62 -5.38 39.31
N ARG A 195 26.73 -6.13 39.97
CA ARG A 195 25.96 -7.18 39.29
C ARG A 195 25.01 -6.57 38.25
N PRO A 196 24.79 -7.24 37.10
CA PRO A 196 23.78 -6.85 36.13
C PRO A 196 22.38 -6.80 36.76
N SER A 197 21.48 -6.02 36.18
CA SER A 197 20.08 -6.00 36.62
C SER A 197 19.39 -7.30 36.23
N ASN A 198 18.72 -7.95 37.18
CA ASN A 198 17.88 -9.13 36.92
C ASN A 198 16.52 -8.75 36.30
N SER A 199 16.13 -7.47 36.34
CA SER A 199 14.86 -6.97 35.78
C SER A 199 14.90 -6.72 34.27
N LEU A 200 16.05 -6.94 33.63
CA LEU A 200 16.29 -6.68 32.21
C LEU A 200 16.53 -8.01 31.49
N ASN A 201 15.74 -8.28 30.45
CA ASN A 201 15.93 -9.39 29.54
C ASN A 201 16.06 -8.83 28.11
N LEU A 202 17.29 -8.74 27.61
CA LEU A 202 17.60 -8.12 26.31
C LEU A 202 17.72 -9.17 25.21
N THR A 203 16.67 -9.98 25.06
CA THR A 203 16.58 -11.03 24.03
C THR A 203 15.80 -10.58 22.80
N TYR A 204 16.18 -11.10 21.64
CA TYR A 204 15.44 -10.96 20.39
C TYR A 204 14.47 -12.14 20.21
N PRO A 205 13.26 -11.94 19.64
CA PRO A 205 12.73 -10.71 19.04
C PRO A 205 12.16 -9.70 20.05
N ILE A 206 11.66 -10.17 21.19
CA ILE A 206 11.00 -9.32 22.19
C ILE A 206 11.88 -9.23 23.44
N SER A 207 12.31 -8.02 23.78
CA SER A 207 13.07 -7.73 24.99
C SER A 207 12.17 -7.22 26.11
N ARG A 208 12.40 -7.66 27.35
CA ARG A 208 11.65 -7.17 28.51
C ARG A 208 12.50 -6.19 29.32
N VAL A 209 12.06 -4.94 29.40
CA VAL A 209 12.75 -3.85 30.11
C VAL A 209 11.78 -3.27 31.13
N ASN A 210 12.09 -3.40 32.42
CA ASN A 210 11.29 -2.85 33.52
C ASN A 210 9.80 -3.26 33.49
N GLY A 211 9.51 -4.48 33.05
CA GLY A 211 8.15 -5.03 32.94
C GLY A 211 7.43 -4.73 31.62
N PHE A 212 8.04 -3.95 30.72
CA PHE A 212 7.51 -3.68 29.38
C PHE A 212 8.15 -4.57 28.33
N ASP A 213 7.34 -5.03 27.38
CA ASP A 213 7.77 -5.85 26.25
C ASP A 213 8.09 -4.93 25.04
N LEU A 214 9.36 -4.94 24.64
CA LEU A 214 9.90 -4.17 23.52
C LEU A 214 10.08 -5.09 22.31
N HIS A 215 9.30 -4.84 21.27
CA HIS A 215 9.36 -5.56 20.01
C HIS A 215 10.52 -5.06 19.15
N LEU A 216 11.70 -5.69 19.29
CA LEU A 216 12.91 -5.30 18.56
C LEU A 216 12.82 -5.63 17.07
N GLU A 217 12.02 -6.62 16.69
CA GLU A 217 11.79 -7.04 15.31
C GLU A 217 11.20 -5.93 14.42
N ARG A 218 10.63 -4.89 15.03
CA ARG A 218 10.06 -3.74 14.30
C ARG A 218 11.13 -2.79 13.77
N ASN A 219 12.32 -2.80 14.35
CA ASN A 219 13.40 -1.86 14.04
C ASN A 219 14.71 -2.56 13.65
N PHE A 220 15.01 -3.77 14.14
CA PHE A 220 16.24 -4.49 13.82
C PHE A 220 16.01 -5.57 12.76
N TYR A 221 16.77 -5.49 11.67
CA TYR A 221 16.65 -6.36 10.51
C TYR A 221 17.98 -7.07 10.20
N GLY A 222 17.88 -8.26 9.60
CA GLY A 222 19.02 -9.13 9.35
C GLY A 222 19.72 -9.57 10.63
N VAL A 223 18.94 -9.82 11.68
CA VAL A 223 19.46 -10.22 13.00
C VAL A 223 19.94 -11.66 12.94
N LYS A 224 21.18 -11.91 13.33
CA LYS A 224 21.70 -13.26 13.58
C LYS A 224 21.82 -13.46 15.08
N LEU A 225 21.27 -14.58 15.54
CA LEU A 225 21.32 -14.99 16.93
C LEU A 225 22.53 -15.88 17.14
N ARG A 226 23.16 -15.74 18.30
CA ARG A 226 24.31 -16.56 18.64
C ARG A 226 23.89 -18.02 18.76
N ASN A 227 24.55 -18.87 17.97
CA ASN A 227 24.42 -20.31 18.10
C ASN A 227 25.41 -20.81 19.18
N ASN A 228 24.95 -21.66 20.10
CA ASN A 228 25.79 -22.13 21.21
C ASN A 228 26.94 -23.05 20.75
N ASN A 229 26.93 -23.49 19.49
CA ASN A 229 27.79 -24.55 18.96
C ASN A 229 28.87 -24.06 17.97
N GLU A 230 28.91 -22.77 17.62
CA GLU A 230 29.89 -22.25 16.66
C GLU A 230 31.10 -21.63 17.37
N THR A 231 32.29 -22.06 16.96
CA THR A 231 33.58 -21.51 17.40
C THR A 231 33.66 -20.03 17.05
N ARG A 232 33.82 -19.21 18.10
CA ARG A 232 33.97 -17.74 18.09
C ARG A 232 35.00 -17.27 17.06
N ASN A 233 34.55 -16.99 15.84
CA ASN A 233 35.39 -16.36 14.83
C ASN A 233 35.44 -14.86 15.09
N LYS A 234 36.64 -14.32 15.33
CA LYS A 234 37.01 -12.89 15.39
C LYS A 234 35.83 -11.93 15.58
N GLU A 235 35.14 -12.06 16.70
CA GLU A 235 34.09 -11.12 17.08
C GLU A 235 34.77 -9.80 17.46
N ASP A 236 34.17 -8.69 17.05
CA ASP A 236 34.52 -7.36 17.56
C ASP A 236 34.52 -7.42 19.10
N PRO A 237 35.59 -6.99 19.79
CA PRO A 237 35.70 -7.13 21.24
C PRO A 237 34.52 -6.50 21.98
N GLU A 238 33.91 -5.47 21.41
CA GLU A 238 32.71 -4.83 21.93
C GLU A 238 31.49 -5.77 21.88
N VAL A 239 31.26 -6.43 20.75
CA VAL A 239 30.14 -7.39 20.58
C VAL A 239 30.30 -8.58 21.52
N SER A 240 31.53 -9.05 21.73
CA SER A 240 31.80 -10.16 22.64
C SER A 240 31.44 -9.83 24.09
N GLN A 241 31.63 -8.57 24.52
CA GLN A 241 31.20 -8.12 25.84
C GLN A 241 29.67 -8.05 25.97
N LEU A 242 29.00 -7.54 24.93
CA LEU A 242 27.54 -7.41 24.89
C LEU A 242 26.84 -8.78 24.88
N SER A 243 27.52 -9.81 24.39
CA SER A 243 27.03 -11.19 24.35
C SER A 243 26.70 -11.80 25.73
N LYS A 244 27.09 -11.14 26.83
CA LYS A 244 26.70 -11.51 28.21
C LYS A 244 25.27 -11.07 28.55
N PHE A 245 24.74 -10.10 27.83
CA PHE A 245 23.46 -9.45 28.12
C PHE A 245 22.38 -9.76 27.09
N THR A 246 22.76 -10.11 25.86
CA THR A 246 21.85 -10.40 24.76
C THR A 246 22.20 -11.70 24.03
N ASN A 247 21.22 -12.29 23.34
CA ASN A 247 21.40 -13.42 22.43
C ASN A 247 21.72 -12.98 20.99
N ILE A 248 21.77 -11.68 20.71
CA ILE A 248 22.06 -11.12 19.39
C ILE A 248 23.57 -11.15 19.14
N GLU A 249 23.97 -11.74 18.02
CA GLU A 249 25.36 -11.74 17.53
C GLU A 249 25.58 -10.62 16.53
N HIS A 250 24.67 -10.49 15.57
CA HIS A 250 24.79 -9.54 14.46
C HIS A 250 23.47 -8.85 14.16
N ILE A 251 23.52 -7.56 13.85
CA ILE A 251 22.40 -6.80 13.29
C ILE A 251 22.89 -6.20 11.99
N GLU A 252 22.22 -6.49 10.88
CA GLU A 252 22.60 -5.97 9.57
C GLU A 252 22.16 -4.51 9.40
N VAL A 253 20.90 -4.21 9.73
CA VAL A 253 20.29 -2.90 9.51
C VAL A 253 19.43 -2.50 10.70
N ASN A 254 19.53 -1.23 11.07
CA ASN A 254 18.58 -0.57 11.97
C ASN A 254 17.63 0.32 11.17
N CYS A 255 16.33 0.17 11.38
CA CYS A 255 15.28 0.89 10.69
C CYS A 255 14.69 1.95 11.59
N VAL A 256 14.91 3.22 11.23
CA VAL A 256 14.32 4.38 11.89
C VAL A 256 13.12 4.85 11.06
N LYS A 257 11.94 4.85 11.67
CA LYS A 257 10.67 5.20 11.02
C LYS A 257 10.35 6.67 11.24
N LEU A 258 10.03 7.37 10.15
CA LEU A 258 9.64 8.77 10.13
C LEU A 258 8.24 8.88 9.50
N ASN A 259 7.25 8.38 10.23
CA ASN A 259 5.89 8.32 9.72
C ASN A 259 5.21 9.66 9.98
N VAL A 260 4.64 10.21 8.92
CA VAL A 260 3.85 11.45 9.01
C VAL A 260 2.40 11.08 8.80
N VAL A 261 1.55 11.49 9.74
CA VAL A 261 0.12 11.50 9.55
C VAL A 261 -0.26 12.90 9.13
N PRO A 262 -0.88 13.08 7.97
CA PRO A 262 -1.47 14.37 7.67
C PRO A 262 -2.70 14.57 8.58
N PRO A 263 -2.76 15.64 9.39
CA PRO A 263 -3.96 16.41 9.52
C PRO A 263 -3.82 17.63 8.59
N PHE A 264 -4.91 18.30 8.22
CA PHE A 264 -4.89 19.71 7.75
C PHE A 264 -4.42 20.11 6.34
N PHE A 265 -3.94 19.24 5.45
CA PHE A 265 -3.67 19.68 4.07
C PHE A 265 -4.44 18.88 3.04
N SER A 266 -5.51 19.51 2.54
CA SER A 266 -5.98 19.24 1.20
C SER A 266 -4.78 19.39 0.26
N PHE A 267 -4.43 18.31 -0.46
CA PHE A 267 -3.37 18.28 -1.48
C PHE A 267 -3.52 19.40 -2.53
N HIS A 268 -4.66 20.09 -2.56
CA HIS A 268 -4.93 21.21 -3.43
C HIS A 268 -4.05 22.45 -3.20
N LYS A 269 -3.27 22.53 -2.11
CA LYS A 269 -2.46 23.73 -1.79
C LYS A 269 -0.94 23.57 -2.01
N MET A 270 -0.46 22.42 -2.50
CA MET A 270 0.95 22.21 -2.86
C MET A 270 1.27 22.57 -4.32
N GLU A 271 0.59 23.55 -4.91
CA GLU A 271 0.89 24.05 -6.26
C GLU A 271 1.90 25.23 -6.24
N LYS A 272 2.56 25.50 -5.11
CA LYS A 272 3.52 26.60 -4.97
C LYS A 272 4.85 26.23 -4.32
N LEU A 273 5.32 25.00 -4.53
CA LEU A 273 6.73 24.68 -4.35
C LEU A 273 7.36 24.56 -5.74
N HIS A 274 7.80 25.71 -6.24
CA HIS A 274 8.79 25.75 -7.32
C HIS A 274 10.12 25.24 -6.74
N CYS A 275 10.63 24.14 -7.29
CA CYS A 275 12.06 23.88 -7.32
C CYS A 275 12.74 24.85 -8.30
#